data_AF-A0A959IK07-F1
#
_entry.id   AF-A0A959IK07-F1
#
_cell.length_a   1.000
_cell.length_b   1.000
_cell.length_c   1.000
_cell.angle_alpha   90.00
_cell.angle_beta   90.00
_cell.angle_gamma   90.00
#
_symmetry.space_group_name_H-M   'P 1'
#
loop_
_entity.id
_entity.type
_entity.pdbx_description
1 polymer ?
#
loop_
_entity_poly.entity_id
_entity_poly.type
_entity_poly.pdbx_seq_one_letter_code
_entity_poly.pdbx_strand_id
1 'polypeptide(L)'
;MNWFSTFLTSSVGRKLVMSLTGLFLIIFLVVHLIGNWQLLAGDGGTAFNDYAKFMTSFGPIKVVSYLLYASIVVHAIQGWLLWRKNSAARGVNYAVKRTRTVKTSAGASKNMGWLGTIIFVFILIHMYQFWFQMHWGIEPMAGTDVKDLYTVVERAYTNLGFVIFYVICMAVVGY
;
A
#
# COMPACT_ATOMS: atom_id res chain seq x y z
N MET A 1 5.82 25.97 24.03
CA MET A 1 5.83 24.54 23.63
C MET A 1 4.43 24.18 23.16
N ASN A 2 4.27 23.77 21.90
CA ASN A 2 2.95 23.51 21.33
C ASN A 2 2.42 22.15 21.82
N TRP A 3 1.35 22.15 22.63
CA TRP A 3 0.76 20.95 23.25
C TRP A 3 0.48 19.84 22.23
N PHE A 4 0.08 20.22 21.02
CA PHE A 4 -0.16 19.31 19.90
C PHE A 4 1.10 18.52 19.49
N SER A 5 2.25 19.18 19.39
CA SER A 5 3.52 18.51 19.06
C SER A 5 3.96 17.57 20.18
N THR A 6 3.73 17.95 21.44
CA THR A 6 4.04 17.10 22.60
C THR A 6 3.15 15.85 22.64
N PHE A 7 1.87 16.00 22.29
CA PHE A 7 0.95 14.87 22.16
C PHE A 7 1.34 13.92 21.03
N LEU A 8 1.62 14.44 19.83
CA LEU A 8 2.00 13.60 18.68
C LEU A 8 3.33 12.86 18.87
N THR A 9 4.25 13.42 19.64
CA THR A 9 5.55 12.78 19.95
C THR A 9 5.48 11.79 21.11
N SER A 10 4.38 11.80 21.88
CA SER A 10 4.13 10.87 22.99
C SER A 10 3.98 9.41 22.51
N SER A 11 4.11 8.46 23.45
CA SER A 11 3.90 7.03 23.17
C SER A 11 2.45 6.72 22.74
N VAL A 12 1.48 7.49 23.24
CA VAL A 12 0.05 7.35 22.90
C VAL A 12 -0.21 7.93 21.50
N GLY A 13 0.26 9.14 21.23
CA GLY A 13 0.09 9.79 19.93
C GLY A 13 0.68 8.97 18.78
N ARG A 14 1.89 8.41 18.97
CA ARG A 14 2.51 7.54 17.96
C ARG A 14 1.70 6.27 17.67
N LYS A 15 1.11 5.64 18.69
CA LYS A 15 0.26 4.47 18.48
C LYS A 15 -1.01 4.82 17.71
N LEU A 16 -1.64 5.95 18.05
CA LEU A 16 -2.82 6.45 17.34
C LEU A 16 -2.51 6.74 15.86
N VAL A 17 -1.41 7.43 15.57
CA VAL A 17 -1.02 7.71 14.17
C VAL A 17 -0.73 6.41 13.41
N MET A 18 -0.02 5.46 14.02
CA MET A 18 0.27 4.16 13.40
C MET A 18 -1.02 3.37 13.10
N SER A 19 -1.99 3.35 14.02
CA SER A 19 -3.26 2.64 13.82
C SER A 19 -4.17 3.34 12.80
N LEU A 20 -4.24 4.67 12.82
CA LEU A 20 -5.09 5.44 11.90
C LEU A 20 -4.56 5.34 10.46
N THR A 21 -3.24 5.47 10.27
CA THR A 21 -2.63 5.28 8.94
C THR A 21 -2.80 3.85 8.46
N GLY A 22 -2.62 2.84 9.33
CA GLY A 22 -2.87 1.44 8.97
C GLY A 22 -4.32 1.17 8.55
N LEU A 23 -5.29 1.66 9.31
CA LEU A 23 -6.71 1.53 8.98
C LEU A 23 -7.05 2.21 7.66
N PHE A 24 -6.52 3.41 7.43
CA PHE A 24 -6.71 4.13 6.18
C PHE A 24 -6.14 3.35 4.98
N LEU A 25 -4.96 2.75 5.11
CA LEU A 25 -4.37 1.93 4.05
C LEU A 25 -5.19 0.66 3.76
N ILE A 26 -5.79 0.03 4.78
CA ILE A 26 -6.69 -1.13 4.57
C ILE A 26 -7.93 -0.70 3.78
N ILE A 27 -8.56 0.42 4.15
CA ILE A 27 -9.72 0.95 3.41
C ILE A 27 -9.34 1.28 1.97
N PHE A 28 -8.17 1.90 1.77
CA PHE A 28 -7.64 2.16 0.44
C PHE A 28 -7.48 0.86 -0.37
N LEU A 29 -6.94 -0.21 0.22
CA LEU A 29 -6.79 -1.50 -0.48
C LEU A 29 -8.13 -2.08 -0.94
N VAL A 30 -9.19 -1.95 -0.15
CA VAL A 30 -10.54 -2.38 -0.54
C VAL A 30 -11.02 -1.59 -1.77
N VAL A 31 -10.93 -0.26 -1.73
CA VAL A 31 -11.32 0.60 -2.87
C VAL A 31 -10.45 0.33 -4.09
N HIS A 32 -9.14 0.14 -3.89
CA HIS A 32 -8.20 -0.20 -4.93
C HIS A 32 -8.56 -1.53 -5.60
N LEU A 33 -8.93 -2.55 -4.83
CA LEU A 33 -9.40 -3.83 -5.36
C LEU A 33 -10.69 -3.67 -6.17
N ILE A 34 -11.66 -2.88 -5.69
CA ILE A 34 -12.91 -2.61 -6.41
C ILE A 34 -12.62 -2.00 -7.80
N GLY A 35 -11.70 -1.05 -7.88
CA GLY A 35 -11.26 -0.49 -9.16
C GLY A 35 -10.62 -1.53 -10.08
N ASN A 36 -9.70 -2.34 -9.54
CA ASN A 36 -9.04 -3.40 -10.31
C ASN A 36 -10.00 -4.51 -10.76
N TRP A 37 -11.10 -4.75 -10.03
CA TRP A 37 -12.10 -5.73 -10.41
C TRP A 37 -12.69 -5.44 -11.79
N GLN A 38 -12.73 -4.17 -12.19
CA GLN A 38 -13.24 -3.76 -13.50
C GLN A 38 -12.38 -4.25 -14.67
N LEU A 39 -11.12 -4.64 -14.43
CA LEU A 39 -10.30 -5.32 -15.44
C LEU A 39 -10.94 -6.63 -15.93
N LEU A 40 -11.80 -7.23 -15.10
CA LEU A 40 -12.49 -8.50 -15.38
C LEU A 40 -13.85 -8.31 -16.05
N ALA A 41 -14.24 -7.08 -16.40
CA ALA A 41 -15.54 -6.79 -17.00
C ALA A 41 -15.71 -7.35 -18.42
N GLY A 42 -14.61 -7.70 -19.10
CA GLY A 42 -14.65 -8.26 -20.46
C GLY A 42 -15.05 -7.27 -21.55
N ASP A 43 -14.98 -5.97 -21.27
CA ASP A 43 -15.40 -4.87 -22.14
C ASP A 43 -14.22 -4.23 -22.90
N GLY A 44 -13.07 -4.89 -22.95
CA GLY A 44 -11.86 -4.34 -23.57
C GLY A 44 -11.22 -3.18 -22.80
N GLY A 45 -11.58 -3.00 -21.51
CA GLY A 45 -10.93 -2.03 -20.62
C GLY A 45 -11.66 -0.70 -20.46
N THR A 46 -12.83 -0.53 -21.07
CA THR A 46 -13.62 0.71 -21.01
C THR A 46 -13.97 1.07 -19.56
N ALA A 47 -14.57 0.17 -18.79
CA ALA A 47 -14.96 0.41 -17.40
C ALA A 47 -13.76 0.82 -16.54
N PHE A 48 -12.65 0.10 -16.66
CA PHE A 48 -11.43 0.39 -15.90
C PHE A 48 -10.85 1.76 -16.23
N ASN A 49 -10.76 2.10 -17.51
CA ASN A 49 -10.22 3.38 -17.97
C ASN A 49 -11.13 4.56 -17.57
N ASP A 50 -12.45 4.39 -17.63
CA ASP A 50 -13.42 5.40 -17.17
C ASP A 50 -13.35 5.61 -15.66
N TYR A 51 -13.20 4.53 -14.89
CA TYR A 51 -13.01 4.62 -13.45
C TYR A 51 -11.66 5.27 -13.10
N ALA A 52 -10.60 4.96 -13.82
CA ALA A 52 -9.30 5.62 -13.66
C ALA A 52 -9.40 7.12 -13.97
N LYS A 53 -10.17 7.52 -14.99
CA LYS A 53 -10.47 8.93 -15.28
C LYS A 53 -11.26 9.58 -14.14
N PHE A 54 -12.30 8.92 -13.62
CA PHE A 54 -13.07 9.43 -12.48
C PHE A 54 -12.18 9.69 -11.26
N MET A 55 -11.35 8.70 -10.91
CA MET A 55 -10.42 8.79 -9.77
C MET A 55 -9.38 9.91 -9.94
N THR A 56 -8.97 10.21 -11.18
CA THR A 56 -7.95 11.24 -11.47
C THR A 56 -8.54 12.62 -11.76
N SER A 57 -9.85 12.75 -12.00
CA SER A 57 -10.48 14.03 -12.33
C SER A 57 -11.27 14.63 -11.17
N PHE A 58 -11.83 13.81 -10.28
CA PHE A 58 -12.67 14.29 -9.19
C PHE A 58 -11.85 14.96 -8.07
N GLY A 59 -12.09 16.25 -7.83
CA GLY A 59 -11.33 17.08 -6.90
C GLY A 59 -11.15 16.50 -5.48
N PRO A 60 -12.22 16.03 -4.81
CA PRO A 60 -12.09 15.39 -3.49
C PRO A 60 -11.18 14.16 -3.48
N ILE A 61 -11.24 13.31 -4.51
CA ILE A 61 -10.37 12.13 -4.60
C ILE A 61 -8.91 12.54 -4.79
N LYS A 62 -8.62 13.64 -5.51
CA LYS A 62 -7.25 14.18 -5.60
C LYS A 62 -6.69 14.57 -4.23
N VAL A 63 -7.52 15.18 -3.37
CA VAL A 63 -7.08 15.51 -2.00
C VAL A 63 -6.78 14.24 -1.21
N VAL A 64 -7.64 13.22 -1.33
CA VAL A 64 -7.44 11.92 -0.67
C VAL A 64 -6.19 11.20 -1.21
N SER A 65 -5.82 11.37 -2.48
CA SER A 65 -4.61 10.74 -3.02
C SER A 65 -3.33 11.36 -2.45
N TYR A 66 -3.29 12.67 -2.21
CA TYR A 66 -2.17 13.29 -1.48
C TYR A 66 -2.09 12.80 -0.02
N LEU A 67 -3.25 12.66 0.63
CA LEU A 67 -3.32 12.06 1.97
C LEU A 67 -2.83 10.60 1.97
N LEU A 68 -3.09 9.85 0.91
CA LEU A 68 -2.59 8.50 0.74
C LEU A 68 -1.08 8.45 0.64
N TYR A 69 -0.46 9.27 -0.21
CA TYR A 69 1.00 9.31 -0.30
C TYR A 69 1.64 9.66 1.04
N ALA A 70 1.09 10.67 1.74
CA ALA A 70 1.54 11.03 3.08
C ALA A 70 1.37 9.87 4.08
N SER A 71 0.23 9.19 4.05
CA SER A 71 -0.06 8.06 4.94
C SER A 71 0.90 6.89 4.73
N ILE A 72 1.21 6.53 3.48
CA ILE A 72 2.18 5.47 3.16
C ILE A 72 3.55 5.80 3.76
N VAL A 73 4.04 7.03 3.56
CA VAL A 73 5.36 7.47 4.06
C VAL A 73 5.39 7.48 5.59
N VAL A 74 4.39 8.09 6.24
CA VAL A 74 4.31 8.16 7.69
C VAL A 74 4.22 6.75 8.30
N HIS A 75 3.38 5.89 7.72
CA HIS A 75 3.20 4.51 8.17
C HIS A 75 4.50 3.70 8.05
N ALA A 76 5.18 3.78 6.91
CA ALA A 76 6.44 3.09 6.67
C ALA A 76 7.54 3.54 7.65
N ILE A 77 7.71 4.85 7.84
CA ILE A 77 8.71 5.39 8.78
C ILE A 77 8.41 4.97 10.22
N GLN A 78 7.15 5.12 10.68
CA GLN A 78 6.78 4.73 12.03
C GLN A 78 6.92 3.21 12.25
N GLY A 79 6.52 2.41 11.27
CA GLY A 79 6.69 0.95 11.28
C GLY A 79 8.15 0.55 11.38
N TRP A 80 9.02 1.17 10.57
CA TRP A 80 10.46 0.92 10.62
C TRP A 80 11.10 1.33 11.96
N LEU A 81 10.74 2.50 12.49
CA LEU A 81 11.21 2.96 13.80
C LEU A 81 10.77 2.01 14.93
N LEU A 82 9.53 1.51 14.87
CA LEU A 82 9.01 0.54 15.83
C LEU A 82 9.74 -0.80 15.72
N TRP A 83 9.95 -1.29 14.50
CA TRP A 83 10.72 -2.50 14.24
C TRP A 83 12.15 -2.39 14.79
N ARG A 84 12.84 -1.26 14.52
CA ARG A 84 14.21 -1.03 15.03
C ARG A 84 14.26 -0.99 16.56
N LYS A 85 13.30 -0.31 17.20
CA LYS A 85 13.20 -0.29 18.68
C LYS A 85 12.93 -1.67 19.26
N ASN A 86 12.01 -2.42 18.67
CA ASN A 86 11.69 -3.78 19.11
C ASN A 86 12.85 -4.74 18.88
N SER A 87 13.61 -4.57 17.78
CA SER A 87 14.80 -5.38 17.48
C SER A 87 15.95 -5.07 18.45
N ALA A 88 16.19 -3.80 18.77
CA ALA A 88 17.19 -3.40 19.76
C ALA A 88 16.84 -3.86 21.18
N ALA A 89 15.55 -3.84 21.55
CA ALA A 89 15.07 -4.30 22.85
C ALA A 89 15.08 -5.84 23.00
N ARG A 90 15.33 -6.59 21.92
CA ARG A 90 15.50 -8.06 21.94
C ARG A 90 16.90 -8.51 22.32
N GLY A 91 17.79 -7.59 22.71
CA GLY A 91 19.04 -7.95 23.38
C GLY A 91 18.73 -8.95 24.49
N VAL A 92 19.42 -10.09 24.46
CA VAL A 92 19.18 -11.39 25.13
C VAL A 92 18.05 -12.28 24.57
N ASN A 93 18.45 -13.45 24.04
CA ASN A 93 17.57 -14.60 23.85
C ASN A 93 16.89 -14.90 25.19
N TYR A 94 15.59 -14.61 25.31
CA TYR A 94 14.82 -14.96 26.50
C TYR A 94 14.96 -16.47 26.76
N ALA A 95 15.56 -16.84 27.90
CA ALA A 95 15.70 -18.22 28.37
C ALA A 95 14.35 -18.94 28.56
N VAL A 96 13.25 -18.17 28.65
CA VAL A 96 11.90 -18.68 28.72
C VAL A 96 11.09 -18.12 27.55
N LYS A 97 10.73 -18.98 26.59
CA LYS A 97 9.66 -18.69 25.64
C LYS A 97 8.37 -18.53 26.45
N ARG A 98 8.04 -17.30 26.84
CA ARG A 98 6.76 -17.02 27.51
C ARG A 98 5.66 -17.25 26.47
N THR A 99 5.12 -18.46 26.46
CA THR A 99 3.94 -18.86 25.69
C THR A 99 2.75 -18.09 26.25
N ARG A 100 2.66 -16.78 25.95
CA ARG A 100 1.42 -16.05 26.15
C ARG A 100 0.50 -16.49 25.01
N THR A 101 -0.43 -17.35 25.37
CA THR A 101 -1.53 -17.91 24.59
C THR A 101 -2.25 -16.83 23.77
N VAL A 102 -1.76 -16.55 22.56
CA VAL A 102 -2.53 -16.00 21.43
C VAL A 102 -1.92 -16.66 20.19
N LYS A 103 -2.36 -17.88 19.90
CA LYS A 103 -1.80 -18.75 18.85
C LYS A 103 -2.07 -18.26 17.41
N THR A 104 -2.74 -17.13 17.21
CA THR A 104 -3.19 -16.70 15.88
C THR A 104 -2.28 -15.65 15.21
N SER A 105 -1.39 -14.95 15.93
CA SER A 105 -0.63 -13.80 15.38
C SER A 105 0.88 -13.78 15.66
N ALA A 106 1.41 -14.82 16.29
CA ALA A 106 2.82 -14.88 16.70
C ALA A 106 3.82 -14.95 15.53
N GLY A 107 3.37 -15.37 14.33
CA GLY A 107 4.19 -15.45 13.11
C GLY A 107 4.33 -14.12 12.37
N ALA A 108 3.19 -13.49 12.03
CA ALA A 108 3.15 -12.21 11.32
C ALA A 108 3.83 -11.08 12.11
N SER A 109 3.56 -10.98 13.42
CA SER A 109 4.21 -9.98 14.29
C SER A 109 5.73 -10.18 14.41
N LYS A 110 6.22 -11.42 14.28
CA LYS A 110 7.66 -11.72 14.33
C LYS A 110 8.37 -11.37 13.02
N ASN A 111 7.67 -11.46 11.89
CA ASN A 111 8.21 -11.20 10.55
C ASN A 111 7.83 -9.82 9.99
N MET A 112 7.16 -8.97 10.78
CA MET A 112 6.62 -7.67 10.38
C MET A 112 7.63 -6.76 9.67
N GLY A 113 8.91 -6.80 10.06
CA GLY A 113 9.96 -6.04 9.37
C GLY A 113 10.21 -6.52 7.94
N TRP A 114 10.34 -7.84 7.75
CA TRP A 114 10.56 -8.45 6.44
C TRP A 114 9.35 -8.30 5.52
N LEU A 115 8.15 -8.56 6.03
CA LEU A 115 6.91 -8.38 5.28
C LEU A 115 6.74 -6.92 4.84
N GLY A 116 7.01 -5.96 5.73
CA GLY A 116 7.00 -4.54 5.41
C GLY A 116 8.02 -4.14 4.33
N THR A 117 9.24 -4.71 4.35
CA THR A 117 10.23 -4.46 3.29
C THR A 117 9.78 -4.99 1.94
N ILE A 118 9.20 -6.19 1.88
CA ILE A 118 8.67 -6.77 0.64
C ILE A 118 7.56 -5.87 0.08
N ILE A 119 6.62 -5.43 0.94
CA ILE A 119 5.54 -4.53 0.54
C ILE A 119 6.09 -3.18 0.07
N PHE A 120 7.13 -2.65 0.70
CA PHE A 120 7.76 -1.40 0.28
C PHE A 120 8.36 -1.50 -1.13
N VAL A 121 9.10 -2.58 -1.43
CA VAL A 121 9.65 -2.83 -2.78
C VAL A 121 8.53 -3.02 -3.79
N PHE A 122 7.48 -3.76 -3.42
CA PHE A 122 6.28 -3.92 -4.24
C PHE A 122 5.64 -2.57 -4.60
N ILE A 123 5.45 -1.68 -3.62
CA ILE A 123 4.87 -0.35 -3.87
C ILE A 123 5.75 0.46 -4.83
N LEU A 124 7.07 0.45 -4.69
CA LEU A 124 7.95 1.19 -5.61
C LEU A 124 7.83 0.71 -7.05
N ILE A 125 7.86 -0.61 -7.26
CA ILE A 125 7.70 -1.22 -8.58
C ILE A 125 6.30 -0.92 -9.14
N HIS A 126 5.26 -1.10 -8.32
CA HIS A 126 3.87 -0.87 -8.68
C HIS A 126 3.61 0.61 -9.07
N MET A 127 4.17 1.55 -8.31
CA MET A 127 4.09 2.99 -8.63
C MET A 127 4.82 3.33 -9.92
N TYR A 128 5.98 2.74 -10.17
CA TYR A 128 6.69 2.95 -11.42
C TYR A 128 5.96 2.38 -12.64
N GLN A 129 5.39 1.18 -12.52
CA GLN A 129 4.72 0.52 -13.65
C GLN A 129 3.38 1.14 -14.02
N PHE A 130 2.59 1.62 -13.05
CA PHE A 130 1.23 2.09 -13.35
C PHE A 130 1.03 3.57 -13.06
N TRP A 131 1.43 4.03 -11.87
CA TRP A 131 1.20 5.42 -11.48
C TRP A 131 2.04 6.39 -12.31
N PHE A 132 3.32 6.09 -12.51
CA PHE A 132 4.20 6.92 -13.33
C PHE A 132 3.79 6.92 -14.80
N GLN A 133 3.43 5.74 -15.34
CA GLN A 133 2.92 5.63 -16.71
C GLN A 133 1.63 6.43 -16.91
N MET A 134 0.70 6.39 -15.95
CA MET A 134 -0.52 7.19 -16.01
C MET A 134 -0.27 8.70 -16.07
N HIS A 135 0.72 9.21 -15.33
CA HIS A 135 1.01 10.65 -15.31
C HIS A 135 1.86 11.10 -16.49
N TRP A 136 2.88 10.33 -16.88
CA TRP A 136 3.91 10.77 -17.86
C TRP A 136 4.14 9.83 -19.04
N GLY A 137 3.67 8.58 -18.98
CA GLY A 137 4.00 7.56 -19.98
C GLY A 137 2.90 7.22 -20.99
N ILE A 138 1.67 7.68 -20.76
CA ILE A 138 0.51 7.35 -21.58
C ILE A 138 -0.16 8.64 -22.06
N GLU A 139 -0.31 8.73 -23.39
CA GLU A 139 -1.13 9.74 -24.06
C GLU A 139 -2.61 9.32 -24.05
N PRO A 140 -3.55 10.29 -24.04
CA PRO A 140 -4.97 9.99 -24.16
C PRO A 140 -5.31 9.21 -25.43
N MET A 141 -6.32 8.35 -25.35
CA MET A 141 -6.85 7.63 -26.52
C MET A 141 -7.36 8.63 -27.57
N ALA A 142 -7.13 8.32 -28.84
CA ALA A 142 -7.46 9.20 -29.96
C ALA A 142 -8.92 9.71 -29.89
N GLY A 143 -9.08 11.03 -29.77
CA GLY A 143 -10.39 11.68 -29.72
C GLY A 143 -11.07 11.70 -28.34
N THR A 144 -10.39 11.29 -27.27
CA THR A 144 -10.93 11.33 -25.89
C THR A 144 -9.90 11.85 -24.88
N ASP A 145 -10.36 12.36 -23.75
CA ASP A 145 -9.49 12.69 -22.59
C ASP A 145 -9.20 11.47 -21.69
N VAL A 146 -9.49 10.25 -22.15
CA VAL A 146 -9.30 9.02 -21.37
C VAL A 146 -7.93 8.43 -21.70
N LYS A 147 -7.12 8.13 -20.69
CA LYS A 147 -5.84 7.44 -20.87
C LYS A 147 -6.04 5.93 -20.85
N ASP A 148 -5.37 5.22 -21.75
CA ASP A 148 -5.47 3.76 -21.84
C ASP A 148 -4.57 3.04 -20.82
N LEU A 149 -5.04 2.99 -19.58
CA LEU A 149 -4.32 2.32 -18.50
C LEU A 149 -4.52 0.80 -18.56
N TYR A 150 -5.65 0.32 -19.09
CA TYR A 150 -5.94 -1.10 -19.30
C TYR A 150 -4.83 -1.79 -20.09
N THR A 151 -4.46 -1.26 -21.26
CA THR A 151 -3.42 -1.85 -22.12
C THR A 151 -2.06 -1.89 -21.43
N VAL A 152 -1.75 -0.93 -20.56
CA VAL A 152 -0.51 -0.94 -19.76
C VAL A 152 -0.52 -2.08 -18.75
N VAL A 153 -1.65 -2.32 -18.09
CA VAL A 153 -1.82 -3.44 -17.15
C VAL A 153 -1.75 -4.79 -17.88
N GLU A 154 -2.43 -4.93 -19.01
CA GLU A 154 -2.40 -6.14 -19.84
C GLU A 154 -0.97 -6.47 -20.31
N ARG A 155 -0.25 -5.48 -20.82
CA ARG A 155 1.15 -5.64 -21.26
C ARG A 155 2.06 -6.04 -20.10
N ALA A 156 1.87 -5.45 -18.92
CA ALA A 156 2.65 -5.81 -17.74
C ALA A 156 2.43 -7.28 -17.34
N TYR A 157 1.19 -7.77 -17.39
CA TYR A 157 0.86 -9.15 -17.03
C TYR A 157 1.07 -10.19 -18.13
N THR A 158 1.43 -9.78 -19.34
CA THR A 158 1.94 -10.70 -20.36
C THR A 158 3.28 -11.32 -19.94
N ASN A 159 4.06 -10.61 -19.11
CA ASN A 159 5.31 -11.13 -18.56
C ASN A 159 5.02 -12.02 -17.34
N LEU A 160 5.26 -13.32 -17.47
CA LEU A 160 5.04 -14.31 -16.40
C LEU A 160 5.81 -13.99 -15.11
N GLY A 161 7.01 -13.41 -15.22
CA GLY A 161 7.81 -13.02 -14.06
C GLY A 161 7.12 -11.94 -13.22
N PHE A 162 6.48 -10.96 -13.86
CA PHE A 162 5.69 -9.95 -13.16
C PHE A 162 4.43 -10.54 -12.53
N VAL A 163 3.74 -11.46 -13.21
CA VAL A 163 2.57 -12.14 -12.63
C VAL A 163 2.96 -12.88 -11.35
N ILE A 164 4.01 -13.69 -11.39
CA ILE A 164 4.49 -14.44 -10.21
C ILE A 164 4.86 -13.48 -9.08
N PHE A 165 5.60 -12.42 -9.39
CA PHE A 165 5.97 -11.40 -8.41
C PHE A 165 4.75 -10.77 -7.74
N TYR A 166 3.75 -10.34 -8.51
CA TYR A 166 2.54 -9.73 -7.97
C TYR A 166 1.72 -10.70 -7.11
N VAL A 167 1.60 -11.97 -7.51
CA VAL A 167 0.90 -13.01 -6.73
C VAL A 167 1.57 -13.21 -5.37
N ILE A 168 2.91 -13.29 -5.32
CA ILE A 168 3.65 -13.40 -4.06
C ILE A 168 3.40 -12.17 -3.18
N CYS A 169 3.44 -10.96 -3.76
CA CYS A 169 3.18 -9.74 -3.02
C CYS A 169 1.75 -9.68 -2.47
N MET A 170 0.75 -10.15 -3.21
CA MET A 170 -0.64 -10.22 -2.72
C MET A 170 -0.79 -11.20 -1.55
N ALA A 171 -0.11 -12.36 -1.61
CA ALA A 171 -0.07 -13.29 -0.49
C ALA A 171 0.58 -12.67 0.77
N VAL A 172 1.62 -11.85 0.58
CA VAL A 172 2.27 -11.11 1.68
C VAL A 172 1.37 -10.01 2.24
N VAL A 173 0.62 -9.30 1.41
CA VAL A 173 -0.33 -8.26 1.85
C VAL A 173 -1.50 -8.86 2.62
N GLY A 174 -1.94 -10.06 2.25
CA GLY A 174 -3.04 -10.77 2.92
C GLY A 174 -2.66 -11.51 4.21
N TYR A 175 -1.38 -11.56 4.58
CA TYR A 175 -0.83 -12.29 5.73
C TYR A 175 -0.62 -11.40 6.96
#